data_AF-A0A838RY68-F1
#
_entry.id   AF-A0A838RY68-F1
#
_cell.length_a   1.000
_cell.length_b   1.000
_cell.length_c   1.000
_cell.angle_alpha   90.00
_cell.angle_beta   90.00
_cell.angle_gamma   90.00
#
_symmetry.space_group_name_H-M   'P 1'
#
loop_
_entity.id
_entity.type
_entity.pdbx_description
1 polymer ?
#
loop_
_entity_poly.entity_id
_entity_poly.type
_entity_poly.pdbx_seq_one_letter_code
_entity_poly.pdbx_strand_id
1 'polypeptide(L)'
;MSTTTKNASGFQTSAAGSQFVGLKVAGVSINVTPAPNTRVDLVGFGHVILNEQIATNKTNSASLTVNMIHVFITQQNALGIPIGTNIIVSHAFSSLRGQVFGTLDGFAYGTKANVANTLISGKSALVLMPCLGTFGIIKHNEIAQVQVPGLFLVGEVRSTAQGTVNATTAMGETTNTTQNANILSNLVTATVIKADANAKKNANGTFTFSDSGSGFATLSVQGFPNINANVAPNTKLTIPGVGTLFLHRVIRTPNSIEVRMIELILNQPVNGFAKGTTVQVAVAHASAH
;
A
#
# COMPACT_ATOMS: atom_id res chain seq x y z
N MET A 1 -17.41 -17.57 6.98
CA MET A 1 -16.16 -17.60 7.77
C MET A 1 -15.14 -18.46 7.03
N SER A 2 -13.87 -18.05 7.03
CA SER A 2 -12.77 -18.83 6.49
C SER A 2 -11.60 -18.78 7.48
N THR A 3 -11.07 -19.94 7.84
CA THR A 3 -9.93 -20.06 8.75
C THR A 3 -8.87 -20.96 8.15
N THR A 4 -7.62 -20.51 8.16
CA THR A 4 -6.45 -21.31 7.81
C THR A 4 -5.53 -21.35 9.03
N THR A 5 -5.09 -22.52 9.46
CA THR A 5 -4.17 -22.70 10.59
C THR A 5 -2.97 -23.55 10.16
N LYS A 6 -1.84 -23.38 10.85
CA LYS A 6 -0.67 -24.25 10.75
C LYS A 6 -0.35 -24.76 12.15
N ASN A 7 -0.36 -26.06 12.35
CA ASN A 7 0.01 -26.71 13.61
C ASN A 7 1.07 -27.81 13.35
N ALA A 8 1.35 -28.65 14.35
CA ALA A 8 2.33 -29.72 14.23
C ALA A 8 1.97 -30.76 13.15
N SER A 9 0.69 -30.93 12.81
CA SER A 9 0.23 -31.85 11.76
C SER A 9 0.15 -31.20 10.36
N GLY A 10 0.57 -29.94 10.23
CA GLY A 10 0.63 -29.22 8.95
C GLY A 10 -0.41 -28.12 8.84
N PHE A 11 -0.76 -27.77 7.60
CA PHE A 11 -1.81 -26.79 7.33
C PHE A 11 -3.19 -27.40 7.44
N GLN A 12 -4.13 -26.65 7.99
CA GLN A 12 -5.53 -26.99 8.08
C GLN A 12 -6.37 -25.79 7.64
N THR A 13 -7.54 -26.07 7.06
CA THR A 13 -8.51 -25.07 6.63
C THR A 13 -9.87 -25.43 7.16
N SER A 14 -10.64 -24.44 7.62
CA SER A 14 -11.97 -24.63 8.19
C SER A 14 -12.92 -23.52 7.78
N ALA A 15 -14.10 -23.92 7.32
CA ALA A 15 -15.23 -23.02 7.08
C ALA A 15 -16.22 -22.98 8.27
N ALA A 16 -15.89 -23.64 9.39
CA ALA A 16 -16.75 -23.69 10.58
C ALA A 16 -17.18 -22.29 11.01
N GLY A 17 -18.43 -22.15 11.47
CA GLY A 17 -19.04 -20.85 11.78
C GLY A 17 -19.74 -20.17 10.59
N SER A 18 -19.60 -20.69 9.37
CA SER A 18 -20.43 -20.27 8.23
C SER A 18 -21.81 -20.89 8.30
N GLN A 19 -22.86 -20.07 8.30
CA GLN A 19 -24.25 -20.55 8.44
C GLN A 19 -25.18 -19.74 7.55
N PHE A 20 -26.28 -20.37 7.14
CA PHE A 20 -27.42 -19.67 6.55
C PHE A 20 -28.55 -19.60 7.57
N VAL A 21 -29.21 -18.46 7.63
CA VAL A 21 -30.44 -18.29 8.41
C VAL A 21 -31.54 -17.85 7.45
N GLY A 22 -32.62 -18.63 7.37
CA GLY A 22 -33.78 -18.32 6.52
C GLY A 22 -33.52 -18.35 5.01
N LEU A 23 -32.59 -19.20 4.55
CA LEU A 23 -32.27 -19.29 3.12
C LEU A 23 -33.47 -19.78 2.31
N LYS A 24 -33.80 -19.02 1.26
CA LYS A 24 -34.76 -19.42 0.23
C LYS A 24 -34.12 -19.25 -1.14
N VAL A 25 -34.30 -20.25 -2.01
CA VAL A 25 -33.84 -20.21 -3.40
C VAL A 25 -35.05 -20.43 -4.30
N ALA A 26 -35.36 -19.46 -5.17
CA ALA A 26 -36.54 -19.47 -6.03
C ALA A 26 -37.86 -19.80 -5.28
N GLY A 27 -38.01 -19.31 -4.04
CA GLY A 27 -39.19 -19.55 -3.20
C GLY A 27 -39.16 -20.84 -2.38
N VAL A 28 -38.22 -21.76 -2.63
CA VAL A 28 -38.04 -22.99 -1.87
C VAL A 28 -37.16 -22.73 -0.65
N SER A 29 -37.67 -23.02 0.55
CA SER A 29 -36.90 -22.90 1.79
C SER A 29 -35.87 -24.02 1.92
N ILE A 30 -34.62 -23.64 2.20
CA ILE A 30 -33.54 -24.56 2.52
C ILE A 30 -33.25 -24.43 4.01
N ASN A 31 -33.82 -25.35 4.79
CA ASN A 31 -33.87 -25.26 6.26
C ASN A 31 -32.69 -25.92 6.96
N VAL A 32 -31.74 -26.47 6.20
CA VAL A 32 -30.48 -27.01 6.72
C VAL A 32 -29.33 -26.25 6.08
N THR A 33 -28.21 -26.12 6.79
CA THR A 33 -26.99 -25.60 6.18
C THR A 33 -26.59 -26.52 5.03
N PRO A 34 -26.57 -26.03 3.77
CA PRO A 34 -26.16 -26.84 2.63
C PRO A 34 -24.76 -27.40 2.82
N ALA A 35 -24.54 -28.63 2.36
CA ALA A 35 -23.22 -29.21 2.29
C ALA A 35 -22.28 -28.32 1.45
N PRO A 36 -20.95 -28.38 1.66
CA PRO A 36 -20.02 -27.60 0.85
C PRO A 36 -20.23 -27.81 -0.65
N ASN A 37 -20.18 -26.72 -1.42
CA ASN A 37 -20.35 -26.70 -2.88
C ASN A 37 -21.70 -27.25 -3.39
N THR A 38 -22.79 -27.04 -2.63
CA THR A 38 -24.12 -27.48 -3.05
C THR A 38 -24.62 -26.65 -4.23
N ARG A 39 -24.86 -27.29 -5.38
CA ARG A 39 -25.43 -26.62 -6.55
C ARG A 39 -26.95 -26.68 -6.53
N VAL A 40 -27.59 -25.55 -6.84
CA VAL A 40 -29.03 -25.45 -7.12
C VAL A 40 -29.21 -24.75 -8.47
N ASP A 41 -29.94 -25.37 -9.38
CA ASP A 41 -30.23 -24.75 -10.67
C ASP A 41 -31.30 -23.65 -10.52
N LEU A 42 -31.10 -22.53 -11.22
CA LEU A 42 -31.98 -21.37 -11.22
C LEU A 42 -32.60 -21.25 -12.61
N VAL A 43 -33.86 -21.72 -12.73
CA VAL A 43 -34.61 -21.68 -13.99
C VAL A 43 -34.63 -20.25 -14.55
N GLY A 44 -34.18 -20.10 -15.80
CA GLY A 44 -34.13 -18.82 -16.49
C GLY A 44 -32.94 -17.91 -16.14
N PHE A 45 -32.00 -18.34 -15.30
CA PHE A 45 -30.79 -17.55 -14.95
C PHE A 45 -29.49 -18.35 -15.11
N GLY A 46 -29.48 -19.62 -14.69
CA GLY A 46 -28.27 -20.43 -14.61
C GLY A 46 -28.29 -21.33 -13.39
N HIS A 47 -27.35 -21.14 -12.46
CA HIS A 47 -27.30 -21.89 -11.21
C HIS A 47 -26.64 -21.09 -10.08
N VAL A 48 -26.82 -21.56 -8.85
CA VAL A 48 -26.15 -21.05 -7.66
C VAL A 48 -25.37 -22.17 -6.98
N ILE A 49 -24.16 -21.88 -6.54
CA ILE A 49 -23.41 -22.71 -5.60
C ILE A 49 -23.57 -22.10 -4.21
N LEU A 50 -24.12 -22.90 -3.30
CA LEU A 50 -24.30 -22.56 -1.89
C LEU A 50 -23.16 -23.17 -1.07
N ASN A 51 -22.67 -22.41 -0.08
CA ASN A 51 -21.56 -22.82 0.76
C ASN A 51 -20.36 -23.28 -0.09
N GLU A 52 -20.02 -22.50 -1.12
CA GLU A 52 -18.89 -22.79 -1.98
C GLU A 52 -17.60 -22.70 -1.17
N GLN A 53 -16.82 -23.77 -1.15
CA GLN A 53 -15.56 -23.88 -0.43
C GLN A 53 -14.47 -24.28 -1.39
N ILE A 54 -13.51 -23.38 -1.60
CA ILE A 54 -12.35 -23.57 -2.45
C ILE A 54 -11.13 -23.59 -1.54
N ALA A 55 -10.70 -24.79 -1.17
CA ALA A 55 -9.53 -25.00 -0.33
C ALA A 55 -8.30 -25.32 -1.17
N THR A 56 -7.17 -24.71 -0.84
CA THR A 56 -5.84 -25.11 -1.31
C THR A 56 -5.03 -25.55 -0.11
N ASN A 57 -4.52 -26.78 -0.10
CA ASN A 57 -3.61 -27.27 0.92
C ASN A 57 -2.36 -27.84 0.25
N LYS A 58 -1.27 -27.07 0.27
CA LYS A 58 0.05 -27.44 -0.26
C LYS A 58 1.03 -27.58 0.90
N THR A 59 2.17 -28.20 0.64
CA THR A 59 3.25 -28.43 1.63
C THR A 59 3.69 -27.14 2.33
N ASN A 60 3.74 -26.00 1.63
CA ASN A 60 4.22 -24.72 2.16
C ASN A 60 3.18 -23.59 2.10
N SER A 61 1.90 -23.91 1.88
CA SER A 61 0.84 -22.90 1.88
C SER A 61 -0.53 -23.55 1.98
N ALA A 62 -1.44 -22.91 2.68
CA ALA A 62 -2.85 -23.22 2.58
C ALA A 62 -3.68 -21.96 2.40
N SER A 63 -4.83 -22.10 1.76
CA SER A 63 -5.83 -21.04 1.67
C SER A 63 -7.23 -21.64 1.60
N LEU A 64 -8.20 -20.85 1.99
CA LEU A 64 -9.60 -21.20 1.91
C LEU A 64 -10.40 -19.98 1.48
N THR A 65 -11.11 -20.10 0.37
CA THR A 65 -12.18 -19.18 -0.01
C THR A 65 -13.51 -19.82 0.35
N VAL A 66 -14.40 -19.06 1.00
CA VAL A 66 -15.78 -19.44 1.25
C VAL A 66 -16.69 -18.38 0.67
N ASN A 67 -17.53 -18.76 -0.30
CA ASN A 67 -18.61 -17.93 -0.81
C ASN A 67 -19.92 -18.55 -0.35
N MET A 68 -20.72 -17.85 0.45
CA MET A 68 -21.98 -18.44 0.89
C MET A 68 -22.95 -18.58 -0.28
N ILE A 69 -23.12 -17.54 -1.10
CA ILE A 69 -23.96 -17.61 -2.30
C ILE A 69 -23.11 -17.18 -3.49
N HIS A 70 -22.92 -18.07 -4.46
CA HIS A 70 -22.24 -17.77 -5.71
C HIS A 70 -23.17 -18.11 -6.88
N VAL A 71 -23.78 -17.09 -7.48
CA VAL A 71 -24.70 -17.24 -8.63
C VAL A 71 -23.92 -17.08 -9.93
N PHE A 72 -24.11 -18.02 -10.83
CA PHE A 72 -23.57 -18.02 -12.18
C PHE A 72 -24.70 -17.77 -13.17
N ILE A 73 -24.63 -16.64 -13.89
CA ILE A 73 -25.56 -16.32 -14.96
C ILE A 73 -25.04 -16.95 -16.25
N THR A 74 -25.65 -18.07 -16.65
CA THR A 74 -25.23 -18.84 -17.83
C THR A 74 -26.25 -18.78 -18.96
N GLN A 75 -27.36 -18.07 -18.76
CA GLN A 75 -28.47 -17.98 -19.70
C GLN A 75 -29.01 -16.54 -19.78
N GLN A 76 -29.63 -16.21 -20.91
CA GLN A 76 -30.42 -15.00 -21.03
C GLN A 76 -31.57 -15.06 -20.02
N ASN A 77 -31.77 -13.98 -19.29
CA ASN A 77 -32.72 -13.90 -18.19
C ASN A 77 -33.62 -12.67 -18.31
N ALA A 78 -34.77 -12.73 -17.65
CA ALA A 78 -35.79 -11.68 -17.70
C ALA A 78 -35.34 -10.33 -17.09
N LEU A 79 -34.27 -10.33 -16.29
CA LEU A 79 -33.70 -9.12 -15.68
C LEU A 79 -32.62 -8.46 -16.57
N GLY A 80 -32.31 -9.03 -17.73
CA GLY A 80 -31.29 -8.50 -18.63
C GLY A 80 -29.86 -8.56 -18.09
N ILE A 81 -29.60 -9.40 -17.07
CA ILE A 81 -28.25 -9.58 -16.53
C ILE A 81 -27.38 -10.28 -17.58
N PRO A 82 -26.21 -9.75 -17.97
CA PRO A 82 -25.37 -10.36 -18.99
C PRO A 82 -24.93 -11.78 -18.65
N ILE A 83 -24.87 -12.65 -19.68
CA ILE A 83 -24.29 -14.00 -19.57
C ILE A 83 -22.80 -13.88 -19.21
N GLY A 84 -22.35 -14.70 -18.27
CA GLY A 84 -21.00 -14.66 -17.71
C GLY A 84 -20.88 -13.83 -16.42
N THR A 85 -21.97 -13.18 -15.98
CA THR A 85 -22.00 -12.48 -14.68
C THR A 85 -21.92 -13.48 -13.53
N ASN A 86 -21.05 -13.18 -12.55
CA ASN A 86 -20.94 -13.91 -11.29
C ASN A 86 -21.35 -12.99 -10.15
N ILE A 87 -22.27 -13.45 -9.30
CA ILE A 87 -22.74 -12.69 -8.13
C ILE A 87 -22.33 -13.46 -6.89
N ILE A 88 -21.45 -12.86 -6.08
CA ILE A 88 -20.95 -13.46 -4.83
C ILE A 88 -21.50 -12.67 -3.64
N VAL A 89 -22.17 -13.36 -2.72
CA VAL A 89 -22.67 -12.78 -1.46
C VAL A 89 -22.04 -13.51 -0.27
N SER A 90 -21.60 -12.73 0.72
CA SER A 90 -20.92 -13.21 1.94
C SER A 90 -19.66 -14.03 1.64
N HIS A 91 -18.63 -13.34 1.16
CA HIS A 91 -17.31 -13.86 0.86
C HIS A 91 -16.38 -13.83 2.08
N ALA A 92 -15.58 -14.88 2.28
CA ALA A 92 -14.48 -14.91 3.23
C ALA A 92 -13.25 -15.60 2.63
N PHE A 93 -12.08 -15.02 2.80
CA PHE A 93 -10.80 -15.58 2.36
C PHE A 93 -9.82 -15.64 3.53
N SER A 94 -9.09 -16.74 3.64
CA SER A 94 -7.94 -16.86 4.53
C SER A 94 -6.81 -17.60 3.83
N SER A 95 -5.58 -17.27 4.17
CA SER A 95 -4.40 -17.94 3.64
C SER A 95 -3.26 -17.88 4.64
N LEU A 96 -2.50 -18.97 4.71
CA LEU A 96 -1.21 -19.02 5.38
C LEU A 96 -0.16 -19.56 4.42
N ARG A 97 1.03 -19.00 4.51
CA ARG A 97 2.23 -19.57 3.90
C ARG A 97 3.09 -20.19 5.01
N GLY A 98 3.90 -21.18 4.66
CA GLY A 98 4.82 -21.81 5.60
C GLY A 98 6.01 -20.93 5.84
N GLN A 99 7.20 -21.52 5.95
CA GLN A 99 8.38 -20.82 6.46
C GLN A 99 8.59 -19.46 5.76
N VAL A 100 8.32 -18.39 6.50
CA VAL A 100 8.66 -17.02 6.15
C VAL A 100 9.88 -16.66 6.98
N PHE A 101 11.01 -16.56 6.29
CA PHE A 101 12.32 -16.30 6.87
C PHE A 101 12.54 -14.81 7.22
N GLY A 102 11.62 -13.98 6.76
CA GLY A 102 11.42 -12.60 7.16
C GLY A 102 10.20 -12.05 6.42
N THR A 103 9.75 -10.87 6.83
CA THR A 103 8.75 -10.12 6.08
C THR A 103 9.24 -8.70 5.84
N LEU A 104 8.80 -8.13 4.73
CA LEU A 104 9.09 -6.76 4.35
C LEU A 104 7.80 -5.96 4.36
N ASP A 105 7.90 -4.68 4.69
CA ASP A 105 6.84 -3.72 4.46
C ASP A 105 7.50 -2.41 4.02
N GLY A 106 6.73 -1.53 3.40
CA GLY A 106 7.28 -0.36 2.75
C GLY A 106 6.33 0.32 1.80
N PHE A 107 6.61 1.60 1.55
CA PHE A 107 5.89 2.38 0.58
C PHE A 107 6.79 3.49 0.02
N ALA A 108 6.52 3.91 -1.21
CA ALA A 108 7.11 5.12 -1.79
C ALA A 108 6.03 5.91 -2.52
N TYR A 109 6.12 7.23 -2.45
CA TYR A 109 5.21 8.16 -3.14
C TYR A 109 5.87 9.52 -3.36
N GLY A 110 5.37 10.26 -4.35
CA GLY A 110 5.93 11.56 -4.73
C GLY A 110 5.46 12.70 -3.86
N THR A 111 4.16 12.84 -3.68
CA THR A 111 3.56 13.97 -2.97
C THR A 111 2.42 13.53 -2.10
N LYS A 112 2.22 14.21 -0.97
CA LYS A 112 1.04 14.10 -0.12
C LYS A 112 0.82 15.45 0.55
N ALA A 113 -0.45 15.86 0.67
CA ALA A 113 -0.81 17.02 1.48
C ALA A 113 -2.07 16.77 2.30
N ASN A 114 -2.04 17.19 3.56
CA ASN A 114 -3.20 17.13 4.44
C ASN A 114 -3.15 18.26 5.46
N VAL A 115 -4.31 18.62 6.00
CA VAL A 115 -4.45 19.54 7.12
C VAL A 115 -5.18 18.83 8.23
N ALA A 116 -4.51 18.63 9.37
CA ALA A 116 -4.98 17.73 10.42
C ALA A 116 -5.44 16.38 9.81
N ASN A 117 -6.71 16.03 9.97
CA ASN A 117 -7.30 14.78 9.45
C ASN A 117 -7.95 14.93 8.07
N THR A 118 -7.92 16.12 7.46
CA THR A 118 -8.51 16.37 6.14
C THR A 118 -7.46 16.23 5.05
N LEU A 119 -7.70 15.34 4.10
CA LEU A 119 -6.81 15.13 2.95
C LEU A 119 -6.98 16.26 1.94
N ILE A 120 -5.87 16.92 1.58
CA ILE A 120 -5.84 17.92 0.49
C ILE A 120 -5.41 17.22 -0.81
N SER A 121 -4.40 16.36 -0.73
CA SER A 121 -3.93 15.52 -1.83
C SER A 121 -3.44 14.17 -1.28
N GLY A 122 -3.91 13.10 -1.91
CA GLY A 122 -3.44 11.73 -1.66
C GLY A 122 -1.97 11.52 -2.05
N LYS A 123 -1.47 10.32 -1.72
CA LYS A 123 -0.13 9.86 -2.11
C LYS A 123 -0.08 9.67 -3.64
N SER A 124 0.75 10.44 -4.33
CA SER A 124 0.94 10.29 -5.78
C SER A 124 1.94 9.19 -6.14
N ALA A 125 1.71 8.53 -7.28
CA ALA A 125 2.53 7.42 -7.77
C ALA A 125 2.86 6.39 -6.68
N LEU A 126 1.86 6.03 -5.86
CA LEU A 126 2.07 5.15 -4.71
C LEU A 126 2.49 3.76 -5.17
N VAL A 127 3.56 3.24 -4.57
CA VAL A 127 3.95 1.83 -4.62
C VAL A 127 4.01 1.28 -3.20
N LEU A 128 3.57 0.04 -3.01
CA LEU A 128 3.62 -0.69 -1.75
C LEU A 128 4.56 -1.89 -1.89
N MET A 129 5.33 -2.17 -0.83
CA MET A 129 6.16 -3.36 -0.72
C MET A 129 5.30 -4.54 -0.27
N PRO A 130 5.25 -5.65 -1.03
CA PRO A 130 4.60 -6.86 -0.55
C PRO A 130 5.37 -7.49 0.61
N CYS A 131 4.64 -8.17 1.50
CA CYS A 131 5.17 -8.90 2.67
C CYS A 131 6.37 -9.81 2.36
N LEU A 132 6.38 -10.45 1.19
CA LEU A 132 7.43 -11.39 0.76
C LEU A 132 8.49 -10.75 -0.14
N GLY A 133 8.46 -9.42 -0.26
CA GLY A 133 9.19 -8.69 -1.29
C GLY A 133 8.62 -8.93 -2.68
N THR A 134 9.46 -8.67 -3.68
CA THR A 134 9.11 -8.70 -5.10
C THR A 134 9.94 -9.72 -5.89
N PHE A 135 10.66 -10.61 -5.19
CA PHE A 135 11.64 -11.54 -5.77
C PHE A 135 12.73 -10.82 -6.58
N GLY A 136 13.14 -9.64 -6.13
CA GLY A 136 14.12 -8.79 -6.82
C GLY A 136 13.57 -8.08 -8.06
N ILE A 137 12.29 -8.24 -8.41
CA ILE A 137 11.68 -7.54 -9.54
C ILE A 137 11.28 -6.13 -9.09
N ILE A 138 11.68 -5.11 -9.85
CA ILE A 138 11.28 -3.74 -9.58
C ILE A 138 9.79 -3.56 -9.90
N LYS A 139 9.00 -3.24 -8.87
CA LYS A 139 7.65 -2.69 -9.04
C LYS A 139 7.77 -1.17 -9.10
N HIS A 140 7.02 -0.55 -9.99
CA HIS A 140 7.03 0.89 -10.14
C HIS A 140 5.63 1.43 -10.43
N ASN A 141 5.45 2.71 -10.14
CA ASN A 141 4.30 3.50 -10.52
C ASN A 141 4.80 4.89 -10.88
N GLU A 142 4.19 5.51 -11.88
CA GLU A 142 4.63 6.80 -12.40
C GLU A 142 3.45 7.70 -12.76
N ILE A 143 3.65 9.00 -12.57
CA ILE A 143 2.70 10.05 -12.92
C ILE A 143 3.48 11.21 -13.52
N ALA A 144 3.04 11.74 -14.66
CA ALA A 144 3.77 12.77 -15.39
C ALA A 144 3.81 14.13 -14.67
N GLN A 145 2.77 14.47 -13.90
CA GLN A 145 2.67 15.73 -13.17
C GLN A 145 1.65 15.62 -12.04
N VAL A 146 1.90 16.30 -10.92
CA VAL A 146 0.93 16.45 -9.83
C VAL A 146 0.92 17.91 -9.39
N GLN A 147 -0.27 18.48 -9.22
CA GLN A 147 -0.42 19.86 -8.77
C GLN A 147 -1.56 20.03 -7.79
N VAL A 148 -1.33 20.88 -6.81
CA VAL A 148 -2.37 21.48 -5.95
C VAL A 148 -2.18 22.99 -6.05
N PRO A 149 -3.06 23.72 -6.76
CA PRO A 149 -2.93 25.15 -6.96
C PRO A 149 -2.65 25.90 -5.66
N GLY A 150 -1.64 26.78 -5.67
CA GLY A 150 -1.21 27.56 -4.51
C GLY A 150 -0.36 26.81 -3.48
N LEU A 151 -0.27 25.48 -3.53
CA LEU A 151 0.47 24.65 -2.56
C LEU A 151 1.74 24.04 -3.15
N PHE A 152 1.62 23.24 -4.21
CA PHE A 152 2.77 22.65 -4.88
C PHE A 152 2.46 22.31 -6.35
N LEU A 153 3.52 22.27 -7.14
CA LEU A 153 3.58 21.73 -8.49
C LEU A 153 4.82 20.84 -8.56
N VAL A 154 4.66 19.60 -9.02
CA VAL A 154 5.77 18.70 -9.32
C VAL A 154 5.59 18.13 -10.71
N GLY A 155 6.70 17.89 -11.41
CA GLY A 155 6.73 17.21 -12.69
C GLY A 155 6.62 15.69 -12.52
N GLU A 156 7.42 14.95 -13.30
CA GLU A 156 7.38 13.49 -13.28
C GLU A 156 7.69 12.95 -11.88
N VAL A 157 6.81 12.07 -11.42
CA VAL A 157 6.96 11.32 -10.18
C VAL A 157 7.08 9.85 -10.54
N ARG A 158 8.18 9.22 -10.13
CA ARG A 158 8.39 7.78 -10.28
C ARG A 158 8.73 7.17 -8.92
N SER A 159 7.91 6.25 -8.46
CA SER A 159 8.18 5.47 -7.26
C SER A 159 8.53 4.04 -7.62
N THR A 160 9.42 3.42 -6.86
CA THR A 160 9.77 2.01 -7.01
C THR A 160 9.78 1.28 -5.68
N ALA A 161 9.54 -0.02 -5.72
CA ALA A 161 9.76 -0.94 -4.62
C ALA A 161 10.37 -2.24 -5.16
N GLN A 162 11.42 -2.71 -4.51
CA GLN A 162 11.99 -4.03 -4.74
C GLN A 162 12.38 -4.69 -3.43
N GLY A 163 12.21 -5.99 -3.33
CA GLY A 163 12.61 -6.72 -2.14
C GLY A 163 12.88 -8.18 -2.40
N THR A 164 13.77 -8.74 -1.61
CA THR A 164 14.15 -10.16 -1.65
C THR A 164 14.15 -10.70 -0.23
N VAL A 165 13.45 -11.80 -0.04
CA VAL A 165 13.44 -12.57 1.20
C VAL A 165 13.99 -13.96 0.90
N ASN A 166 15.00 -14.38 1.64
CA ASN A 166 15.59 -15.72 1.58
C ASN A 166 15.71 -16.32 2.99
N ALA A 167 16.29 -17.51 3.11
CA ALA A 167 16.33 -18.30 4.35
C ALA A 167 16.87 -17.57 5.60
N THR A 168 17.76 -16.60 5.42
CA THR A 168 18.48 -15.95 6.52
C THR A 168 18.43 -14.42 6.45
N THR A 169 18.00 -13.84 5.33
CA THR A 169 18.01 -12.39 5.12
C THR A 169 16.72 -11.92 4.46
N ALA A 170 16.31 -10.71 4.81
CA ALA A 170 15.23 -9.99 4.15
C ALA A 170 15.73 -8.59 3.83
N MET A 171 15.67 -8.19 2.57
CA MET A 171 16.13 -6.88 2.11
C MET A 171 15.01 -6.23 1.30
N GLY A 172 14.59 -5.05 1.72
CA GLY A 172 13.59 -4.23 1.04
C GLY A 172 14.18 -2.86 0.73
N GLU A 173 13.91 -2.38 -0.47
CA GLU A 173 14.28 -1.06 -0.93
C GLU A 173 13.07 -0.40 -1.57
N THR A 174 12.80 0.84 -1.17
CA THR A 174 11.81 1.68 -1.82
C THR A 174 12.48 2.99 -2.21
N THR A 175 12.13 3.50 -3.38
CA THR A 175 12.66 4.79 -3.83
C THR A 175 11.55 5.64 -4.41
N ASN A 176 11.70 6.95 -4.33
CA ASN A 176 10.92 7.89 -5.10
C ASN A 176 11.85 8.90 -5.77
N THR A 177 11.61 9.17 -7.05
CA THR A 177 12.20 10.28 -7.78
C THR A 177 11.09 11.24 -8.18
N THR A 178 11.20 12.49 -7.76
CA THR A 178 10.26 13.56 -8.13
C THR A 178 11.03 14.67 -8.84
N GLN A 179 10.57 15.06 -10.03
CA GLN A 179 11.19 16.10 -10.83
C GLN A 179 10.46 17.45 -10.70
N ASN A 180 11.18 18.53 -10.95
CA ASN A 180 10.67 19.89 -11.09
C ASN A 180 9.71 20.30 -9.97
N ALA A 181 10.11 20.08 -8.72
CA ALA A 181 9.32 20.44 -7.57
C ALA A 181 9.34 21.94 -7.33
N ASN A 182 8.17 22.51 -7.12
CA ASN A 182 7.93 23.89 -6.73
C ASN A 182 6.87 23.91 -5.63
N ILE A 183 7.26 24.33 -4.43
CA ILE A 183 6.39 24.35 -3.25
C ILE A 183 6.17 25.81 -2.86
N LEU A 184 4.91 26.18 -2.60
CA LEU A 184 4.45 27.52 -2.23
C LEU A 184 5.02 28.64 -3.11
N SER A 185 4.86 28.54 -4.42
CA SER A 185 5.21 29.60 -5.38
C SER A 185 6.68 30.05 -5.29
N ASN A 186 7.60 29.10 -5.47
CA ASN A 186 9.05 29.25 -5.45
C ASN A 186 9.70 29.34 -4.05
N LEU A 187 8.96 29.10 -2.97
CA LEU A 187 9.56 29.04 -1.64
C LEU A 187 10.62 27.93 -1.55
N VAL A 188 10.30 26.75 -2.07
CA VAL A 188 11.25 25.63 -2.20
C VAL A 188 11.17 25.11 -3.63
N THR A 189 12.32 25.07 -4.32
CA THR A 189 12.43 24.54 -5.67
C THR A 189 13.54 23.51 -5.77
N ALA A 190 13.31 22.44 -6.54
CA ALA A 190 14.29 21.40 -6.80
C ALA A 190 14.04 20.74 -8.16
N THR A 191 15.10 20.48 -8.92
CA THR A 191 14.98 19.86 -10.26
C THR A 191 14.76 18.35 -10.19
N VAL A 192 15.53 17.66 -9.35
CA VAL A 192 15.36 16.22 -9.09
C VAL A 192 15.54 16.01 -7.59
N ILE A 193 14.56 15.34 -7.00
CA ILE A 193 14.58 14.92 -5.61
C ILE A 193 14.52 13.39 -5.62
N LYS A 194 15.50 12.74 -5.01
CA LYS A 194 15.51 11.29 -4.83
C LYS A 194 15.42 10.96 -3.34
N ALA A 195 14.42 10.16 -2.97
CA ALA A 195 14.32 9.49 -1.69
C ALA A 195 14.65 8.01 -1.88
N ASP A 196 15.49 7.47 -1.01
CA ASP A 196 15.96 6.09 -1.07
C ASP A 196 15.95 5.52 0.35
N ALA A 197 15.18 4.47 0.58
CA ALA A 197 15.03 3.84 1.88
C ALA A 197 15.33 2.35 1.74
N ASN A 198 16.40 1.90 2.38
CA ASN A 198 16.84 0.52 2.42
C ASN A 198 16.70 -0.05 3.83
N ALA A 199 16.01 -1.19 3.97
CA ALA A 199 15.93 -1.96 5.20
C ALA A 199 16.39 -3.39 4.95
N LYS A 200 17.30 -3.87 5.80
CA LYS A 200 17.84 -5.22 5.71
C LYS A 200 17.87 -5.89 7.07
N LYS A 201 17.32 -7.10 7.14
CA LYS A 201 17.59 -8.09 8.19
C LYS A 201 18.76 -8.96 7.77
N ASN A 202 19.83 -8.94 8.57
CA ASN A 202 21.03 -9.72 8.35
C ASN A 202 20.89 -11.15 8.90
N ALA A 203 21.79 -12.04 8.47
CA ALA A 203 21.79 -13.45 8.90
C ALA A 203 22.01 -13.65 10.40
N ASN A 204 22.67 -12.69 11.06
CA ASN A 204 22.87 -12.66 12.52
C ASN A 204 21.65 -12.10 13.28
N GLY A 205 20.54 -11.82 12.59
CA GLY A 205 19.32 -11.26 13.17
C GLY A 205 19.35 -9.75 13.40
N THR A 206 20.44 -9.05 13.09
CA THR A 206 20.49 -7.58 13.23
C THR A 206 19.83 -6.88 12.05
N PHE A 207 19.33 -5.67 12.27
CA PHE A 207 18.80 -4.81 11.22
C PHE A 207 19.83 -3.76 10.79
N THR A 208 19.89 -3.50 9.50
CA THR A 208 20.68 -2.42 8.90
C THR A 208 19.77 -1.58 8.03
N PHE A 209 19.92 -0.26 8.16
CA PHE A 209 19.15 0.72 7.40
C PHE A 209 20.08 1.67 6.68
N SER A 210 19.74 2.03 5.45
CA SER A 210 20.48 3.01 4.66
C SER A 210 19.53 3.95 3.93
N ASP A 211 19.95 5.21 3.86
CA ASP A 211 19.36 6.29 3.06
C ASP A 211 20.33 6.83 2.01
N SER A 212 21.47 6.15 1.79
CA SER A 212 22.61 6.63 1.00
C SER A 212 22.30 6.99 -0.47
N GLY A 213 21.19 6.50 -1.03
CA GLY A 213 20.76 6.86 -2.38
C GLY A 213 19.92 8.13 -2.45
N SER A 214 19.66 8.79 -1.31
CA SER A 214 18.84 9.99 -1.20
C SER A 214 19.63 11.26 -1.51
N GLY A 215 19.00 12.23 -2.15
CA GLY A 215 19.64 13.51 -2.45
C GLY A 215 18.82 14.42 -3.36
N PHE A 216 19.37 15.63 -3.56
CA PHE A 216 18.84 16.62 -4.49
C PHE A 216 19.84 16.80 -5.64
N ALA A 217 19.36 16.98 -6.87
CA ALA A 217 20.23 17.45 -7.96
C ALA A 217 20.45 18.97 -7.86
N THR A 218 19.37 19.71 -7.67
CA THR A 218 19.40 21.13 -7.28
C THR A 218 18.37 21.36 -6.19
N LEU A 219 18.66 22.30 -5.30
CA LEU A 219 17.73 22.74 -4.27
C LEU A 219 17.94 24.24 -4.04
N SER A 220 16.85 24.99 -3.96
CA SER A 220 16.83 26.37 -3.53
C SER A 220 15.69 26.59 -2.54
N VAL A 221 15.99 27.31 -1.46
CA VAL A 221 15.01 27.71 -0.46
C VAL A 221 15.06 29.22 -0.31
N GLN A 222 13.93 29.89 -0.55
CA GLN A 222 13.84 31.34 -0.48
C GLN A 222 14.19 31.83 0.92
N GLY A 223 15.09 32.82 1.02
CA GLY A 223 15.59 33.35 2.29
C GLY A 223 16.76 32.55 2.88
N PHE A 224 17.17 31.44 2.28
CA PHE A 224 18.27 30.59 2.76
C PHE A 224 19.30 30.31 1.64
N PRO A 225 20.14 31.29 1.27
CA PRO A 225 21.07 31.16 0.14
C PRO A 225 22.16 30.10 0.34
N ASN A 226 22.45 29.73 1.58
CA ASN A 226 23.45 28.71 1.91
C ASN A 226 22.93 27.27 1.77
N ILE A 227 21.61 27.09 1.59
CA ILE A 227 21.00 25.77 1.39
C ILE A 227 21.09 25.43 -0.09
N ASN A 228 21.76 24.31 -0.38
CA ASN A 228 21.98 23.81 -1.74
C ASN A 228 21.67 22.30 -1.80
N ALA A 229 22.06 21.65 -2.89
CA ALA A 229 21.79 20.22 -3.13
C ALA A 229 22.37 19.28 -2.06
N ASN A 230 23.46 19.65 -1.40
CA ASN A 230 24.12 18.86 -0.37
C ASN A 230 23.56 19.18 1.02
N VAL A 231 22.38 18.64 1.31
CA VAL A 231 21.71 18.82 2.59
C VAL A 231 22.03 17.67 3.54
N ALA A 232 22.57 18.00 4.72
CA ALA A 232 22.79 17.02 5.78
C ALA A 232 21.44 16.40 6.24
N PRO A 233 21.43 15.11 6.61
CA PRO A 233 20.22 14.48 7.14
C PRO A 233 19.62 15.25 8.32
N ASN A 234 18.29 15.30 8.39
CA ASN A 234 17.50 15.96 9.44
C ASN A 234 17.70 17.47 9.53
N THR A 235 18.05 18.13 8.43
CA THR A 235 18.13 19.59 8.38
C THR A 235 16.74 20.20 8.60
N LYS A 236 16.63 21.09 9.59
CA LYS A 236 15.40 21.77 9.97
C LYS A 236 15.58 23.28 9.82
N LEU A 237 14.67 23.91 9.09
CA LEU A 237 14.63 25.35 8.86
C LEU A 237 13.30 25.92 9.33
N THR A 238 13.35 27.07 9.99
CA THR A 238 12.16 27.85 10.33
C THR A 238 12.03 28.98 9.32
N ILE A 239 10.98 28.95 8.50
CA ILE A 239 10.73 29.95 7.46
C ILE A 239 9.79 31.02 8.04
N PRO A 240 10.27 32.25 8.24
CA PRO A 240 9.44 33.35 8.75
C PRO A 240 8.21 33.55 7.86
N GLY A 241 7.05 33.70 8.47
CA GLY A 241 5.82 33.93 7.72
C GLY A 241 5.22 32.68 7.05
N VAL A 242 5.83 31.50 7.19
CA VAL A 242 5.34 30.26 6.58
C VAL A 242 5.22 29.12 7.59
N GLY A 243 6.35 28.65 8.12
CA GLY A 243 6.32 27.40 8.88
C GLY A 243 7.68 26.73 9.07
N THR A 244 7.64 25.43 9.33
CA THR A 244 8.82 24.60 9.56
C THR A 244 9.07 23.72 8.34
N LEU A 245 10.26 23.83 7.76
CA LEU A 245 10.72 23.02 6.65
C LEU A 245 11.75 22.00 7.15
N PHE A 246 11.49 20.73 6.92
CA PHE A 246 12.48 19.66 7.06
C PHE A 246 12.98 19.26 5.68
N LEU A 247 14.30 19.12 5.58
CA LEU A 247 14.99 18.64 4.40
C LEU A 247 15.76 17.37 4.78
N HIS A 248 15.70 16.37 3.90
CA HIS A 248 16.36 15.09 4.08
C HIS A 248 16.10 14.47 5.46
N ARG A 249 14.83 14.40 5.87
CA ARG A 249 14.44 13.90 7.19
C ARG A 249 14.49 12.38 7.19
N VAL A 250 15.33 11.81 8.04
CA VAL A 250 15.54 10.36 8.19
C VAL A 250 15.00 9.93 9.54
N ILE A 251 13.93 9.14 9.52
CA ILE A 251 13.24 8.63 10.70
C ILE A 251 13.51 7.13 10.79
N ARG A 252 14.09 6.67 11.89
CA ARG A 252 14.41 5.25 12.10
C ARG A 252 13.66 4.72 13.31
N THR A 253 13.17 3.49 13.19
CA THR A 253 12.62 2.68 14.28
C THR A 253 13.47 1.41 14.43
N PRO A 254 13.21 0.51 15.39
CA PRO A 254 13.98 -0.73 15.52
C PRO A 254 13.98 -1.61 14.26
N ASN A 255 12.96 -1.49 13.42
CA ASN A 255 12.72 -2.37 12.27
C ASN A 255 12.42 -1.62 10.96
N SER A 256 12.47 -0.27 10.95
CA SER A 256 12.16 0.53 9.75
C SER A 256 12.99 1.79 9.59
N ILE A 257 13.02 2.29 8.36
CA ILE A 257 13.53 3.59 7.98
C ILE A 257 12.50 4.30 7.07
N GLU A 258 12.25 5.57 7.34
CA GLU A 258 11.49 6.48 6.48
C GLU A 258 12.36 7.68 6.13
N VAL A 259 12.45 7.97 4.84
CA VAL A 259 13.13 9.14 4.30
C VAL A 259 12.10 10.06 3.68
N ARG A 260 12.04 11.29 4.17
CA ARG A 260 11.22 12.38 3.60
C ARG A 260 12.16 13.46 3.13
N MET A 261 12.27 13.65 1.82
CA MET A 261 13.24 14.61 1.29
C MET A 261 12.79 16.04 1.53
N ILE A 262 11.51 16.36 1.35
CA ILE A 262 10.95 17.64 1.76
C ILE A 262 9.70 17.39 2.59
N GLU A 263 9.63 18.03 3.76
CA GLU A 263 8.43 18.10 4.57
C GLU A 263 8.23 19.53 5.09
N LEU A 264 7.19 20.21 4.62
CA LEU A 264 6.82 21.55 5.06
C LEU A 264 5.56 21.49 5.91
N ILE A 265 5.62 22.08 7.11
CA ILE A 265 4.50 22.20 8.04
C ILE A 265 4.19 23.68 8.22
N LEU A 266 2.99 24.11 7.84
CA LEU A 266 2.58 25.51 7.98
C LEU A 266 2.29 25.85 9.45
N ASN A 267 2.96 26.87 9.99
CA ASN A 267 2.71 27.33 11.36
C ASN A 267 1.63 28.42 11.42
N GLN A 268 1.17 28.89 10.27
CA GLN A 268 0.13 29.90 10.08
C GLN A 268 -0.55 29.71 8.72
N PRO A 269 -1.72 30.34 8.46
CA PRO A 269 -2.35 30.27 7.15
C PRO A 269 -1.49 30.89 6.04
N VAL A 270 -1.36 30.21 4.90
CA VAL A 270 -0.59 30.68 3.72
C VAL A 270 -1.32 30.25 2.45
N ASN A 271 -1.49 31.14 1.47
CA ASN A 271 -2.12 30.85 0.16
C ASN A 271 -3.49 30.14 0.25
N GLY A 272 -4.31 30.49 1.25
CA GLY A 272 -5.61 29.85 1.47
C GLY A 272 -5.56 28.48 2.18
N PHE A 273 -4.37 27.97 2.48
CA PHE A 273 -4.19 26.76 3.28
C PHE A 273 -4.09 27.11 4.76
N ALA A 274 -4.78 26.35 5.61
CA ALA A 274 -4.80 26.60 7.03
C ALA A 274 -3.50 26.21 7.74
N LYS A 275 -3.29 26.76 8.95
CA LYS A 275 -2.24 26.33 9.88
C LYS A 275 -2.31 24.81 10.10
N GLY A 276 -1.15 24.16 10.15
CA GLY A 276 -1.03 22.71 10.32
C GLY A 276 -1.18 21.93 9.02
N THR A 277 -1.28 22.60 7.87
CA THR A 277 -1.13 21.94 6.57
C THR A 277 0.29 21.40 6.46
N THR A 278 0.40 20.11 6.16
CA THR A 278 1.67 19.43 5.90
C THR A 278 1.75 19.06 4.43
N VAL A 279 2.89 19.37 3.81
CA VAL A 279 3.25 18.98 2.45
C VAL A 279 4.47 18.08 2.53
N GLN A 280 4.39 16.90 1.92
CA GLN A 280 5.51 15.97 1.81
C GLN A 280 5.83 15.76 0.33
N VAL A 281 7.12 15.83 -0.02
CA VAL A 281 7.63 15.57 -1.37
C VAL A 281 8.79 14.59 -1.32
N ALA A 282 8.76 13.61 -2.21
CA ALA A 282 9.64 12.45 -2.34
C ALA A 282 9.82 11.72 -1.00
N VAL A 283 8.98 10.71 -0.79
CA VAL A 283 8.97 9.89 0.43
C VAL A 283 9.22 8.43 0.08
N ALA A 284 10.10 7.79 0.83
CA ALA A 284 10.40 6.36 0.79
C ALA A 284 10.40 5.77 2.20
N HIS A 285 9.83 4.59 2.38
CA HIS A 285 9.78 3.85 3.64
C HIS A 285 10.07 2.37 3.38
N ALA A 286 10.99 1.80 4.15
CA ALA A 286 11.25 0.37 4.14
C ALA A 286 11.34 -0.18 5.56
N SER A 287 10.79 -1.37 5.77
CA SER A 287 10.92 -2.13 7.02
C SER A 287 11.17 -3.61 6.74
N ALA A 288 11.84 -4.26 7.70
CA ALA A 288 12.10 -5.69 7.67
C ALA A 288 11.78 -6.28 9.05
N HIS A 289 11.27 -7.51 9.07
CA HIS A 289 10.86 -8.24 10.28
C HIS A 289 11.37 -9.69 10.22
#